data_AF-A0A1W1E0V1-F1
#
_entry.id   AF-A0A1W1E0V1-F1
#
_cell.length_a   1.000
_cell.length_b   1.000
_cell.length_c   1.000
_cell.angle_alpha   90.00
_cell.angle_beta   90.00
_cell.angle_gamma   90.00
#
_symmetry.space_group_name_H-M   'P 1'
#
loop_
_entity.id
_entity.type
_entity.pdbx_description
1 polymer ?
#
loop_
_entity_poly.entity_id
_entity_poly.type
_entity_poly.pdbx_seq_one_letter_code
_entity_poly.pdbx_strand_id
1 'polypeptide(L)'
;MIQATMADMRKSVDFFQTDQIINIINGRKKQEIGYFVPNIFKADFLNFLNELERSKRLNNAKRAAQAQMQDPVGEGSVGDGIE
;
A
#
# COMPACT_ATOMS: atom_id res chain seq x y z
N MET A 1 5.73 -12.31 15.11
CA MET A 1 5.63 -10.84 15.04
C MET A 1 5.81 -10.32 16.44
N ILE A 2 6.76 -9.43 16.66
CA ILE A 2 7.04 -8.83 17.96
C ILE A 2 6.58 -7.37 18.00
N GLN A 3 6.26 -6.86 19.18
CA GLN A 3 5.98 -5.43 19.38
C GLN A 3 7.20 -4.76 19.99
N ALA A 4 7.53 -3.57 19.50
CA ALA A 4 8.61 -2.78 20.04
C ALA A 4 8.34 -1.29 19.98
N THR A 5 8.92 -0.58 20.94
CA THR A 5 8.85 0.88 20.98
C THR A 5 10.05 1.51 20.27
N MET A 6 9.90 2.79 19.90
CA MET A 6 11.04 3.62 19.45
C MET A 6 12.22 3.61 20.42
N ALA A 7 11.97 3.44 21.73
CA ALA A 7 13.03 3.41 22.72
C ALA A 7 13.83 2.11 22.67
N ASP A 8 13.17 0.99 22.37
CA ASP A 8 13.81 -0.33 22.25
C ASP A 8 14.73 -0.36 21.02
N MET A 9 14.28 0.22 19.91
CA MET A 9 15.06 0.33 18.67
C MET A 9 16.34 1.16 18.79
N ARG A 10 16.38 2.12 19.73
CA ARG A 10 17.57 2.97 19.95
C ARG A 10 18.66 2.29 20.77
N LYS A 11 18.32 1.22 21.50
CA LYS A 11 19.22 0.61 22.49
C LYS A 11 20.17 -0.42 21.92
N SER A 12 19.88 -0.98 20.75
CA SER A 12 20.71 -2.04 20.19
C SER A 12 20.66 -2.07 18.67
N VAL A 13 21.84 -2.22 18.06
CA VAL A 13 22.01 -2.46 16.62
C VAL A 13 21.52 -3.87 16.26
N ASP A 14 21.61 -4.81 17.19
CA ASP A 14 21.16 -6.20 17.04
C ASP A 14 19.64 -6.33 17.05
N PHE A 15 18.92 -5.28 17.46
CA PHE A 15 17.47 -5.23 17.45
C PHE A 15 16.88 -5.53 16.06
N PHE A 16 17.61 -5.15 15.00
CA PHE A 16 17.21 -5.39 13.61
C PHE A 16 17.65 -6.75 13.06
N GLN A 17 18.46 -7.51 13.80
CA GLN A 17 18.88 -8.86 13.46
C GLN A 17 17.85 -9.88 13.97
N THR A 18 16.66 -9.85 13.37
CA THR A 18 15.56 -10.77 13.72
C THR A 18 14.98 -11.42 12.46
N ASP A 19 14.44 -12.61 12.63
CA ASP A 19 13.65 -13.34 11.65
C ASP A 19 12.14 -13.06 11.80
N GLN A 20 11.76 -12.08 12.62
CA GLN A 20 10.36 -11.72 12.84
C GLN A 20 10.04 -10.30 12.39
N ILE A 21 8.85 -10.11 11.81
CA ILE A 21 8.29 -8.77 11.58
C ILE A 21 8.09 -8.08 12.92
N ILE A 22 8.49 -6.81 12.99
CA ILE A 22 8.37 -5.98 14.18
C ILE A 22 7.26 -4.96 13.96
N ASN A 23 6.22 -5.00 14.80
CA ASN A 23 5.23 -3.94 14.91
C ASN A 23 5.80 -2.83 15.82
N ILE A 24 5.88 -1.64 15.25
CA ILE A 24 6.45 -0.47 15.87
C ILE A 24 5.33 0.37 16.49
N ILE A 25 5.40 0.55 17.81
CA ILE A 25 4.43 1.32 18.57
C ILE A 25 5.03 2.58 19.20
N ASN A 26 4.25 3.65 19.24
CA ASN A 26 4.53 4.80 20.07
C ASN A 26 4.18 4.47 21.53
N GLY A 27 5.18 4.17 22.35
CA GLY A 27 4.97 3.81 23.76
C GLY A 27 4.22 4.86 24.59
N ARG A 28 4.29 6.15 24.22
CA ARG A 28 3.62 7.25 24.94
C ARG A 28 2.18 7.44 24.50
N LYS A 29 1.92 7.41 23.20
CA LYS A 29 0.58 7.63 22.62
C LYS A 29 -0.22 6.34 22.46
N LYS A 30 0.38 5.17 22.68
CA LYS A 30 -0.17 3.84 22.39
C LYS A 30 -0.75 3.75 20.96
N GLN A 31 -0.05 4.39 20.03
CA GLN A 31 -0.43 4.43 18.61
C GLN A 31 0.53 3.58 17.80
N GLU A 32 -0.01 2.81 16.86
CA GLU A 32 0.77 2.10 15.85
C GLU A 32 1.46 3.10 14.92
N ILE A 33 2.76 2.87 14.67
CA ILE A 33 3.57 3.68 13.75
C ILE A 33 3.74 2.95 12.42
N GLY A 34 3.96 1.63 12.47
CA GLY A 34 4.13 0.80 11.29
C GLY A 34 4.90 -0.48 11.57
N TYR A 35 5.50 -1.04 10.53
CA TYR A 35 6.20 -2.33 10.60
C TYR A 35 7.63 -2.22 10.09
N PHE A 36 8.54 -2.93 10.74
CA PHE A 36 9.84 -3.26 10.18
C PHE A 36 9.82 -4.69 9.64
N VAL A 37 10.23 -4.85 8.39
CA VAL A 37 10.34 -6.13 7.70
C VAL A 37 11.82 -6.49 7.61
N PRO A 38 12.26 -7.58 8.27
CA PRO A 38 13.65 -8.01 8.19
C PRO A 38 14.10 -8.39 6.78
N ASN A 39 15.41 -8.26 6.53
CA ASN A 39 16.00 -8.48 5.21
C ASN A 39 15.84 -9.93 4.70
N ILE A 40 15.67 -10.91 5.59
CA ILE A 40 15.38 -12.30 5.19
C ILE A 40 14.11 -12.42 4.35
N PHE A 41 13.14 -11.54 4.57
CA PHE A 41 11.87 -11.51 3.83
C PHE A 41 11.92 -10.64 2.58
N LYS A 42 13.08 -10.09 2.19
CA LYS A 42 13.18 -9.11 1.10
C LYS A 42 12.55 -9.62 -0.20
N ALA A 43 12.85 -10.85 -0.60
CA ALA A 43 12.34 -11.41 -1.85
C ALA A 43 10.81 -11.54 -1.81
N ASP A 44 10.27 -12.16 -0.76
CA ASP A 44 8.84 -12.36 -0.59
C ASP A 44 8.09 -11.03 -0.49
N PHE A 45 8.65 -10.06 0.25
CA PHE A 45 8.07 -8.75 0.41
C PHE A 45 8.02 -7.97 -0.91
N LEU A 46 9.06 -8.02 -1.74
CA LEU A 46 9.06 -7.39 -3.06
C LEU A 46 8.05 -8.04 -4.01
N ASN A 47 7.94 -9.37 -3.99
CA ASN A 47 6.92 -10.08 -4.77
C ASN A 47 5.50 -9.67 -4.35
N PHE A 48 5.25 -9.63 -3.04
CA PHE A 48 3.98 -9.15 -2.48
C PHE A 48 3.66 -7.71 -2.92
N LEU A 49 4.63 -6.79 -2.86
CA LEU A 49 4.43 -5.41 -3.29
C LEU A 49 4.06 -5.30 -4.78
N ASN A 50 4.73 -6.09 -5.63
CA ASN A 50 4.43 -6.13 -7.07
C ASN A 50 3.02 -6.65 -7.35
N GLU A 51 2.61 -7.72 -6.67
CA GLU A 51 1.25 -8.27 -6.80
C GLU A 51 0.18 -7.28 -6.32
N LEU A 52 0.46 -6.60 -5.21
CA LEU A 52 -0.43 -5.57 -4.66
C LEU A 52 -0.60 -4.39 -5.62
N GLU A 53 0.49 -3.94 -6.26
CA GLU A 53 0.42 -2.90 -7.28
C GLU A 53 -0.35 -3.35 -8.51
N ARG A 54 -0.07 -4.56 -9.02
CA ARG A 54 -0.79 -5.13 -10.17
C ARG A 54 -2.29 -5.23 -9.90
N SER A 55 -2.67 -5.66 -8.70
CA SER A 55 -4.06 -5.75 -8.25
C SER A 55 -4.73 -4.37 -8.20
N LYS A 56 -4.06 -3.35 -7.65
CA LYS A 56 -4.57 -1.97 -7.65
C LYS A 56 -4.81 -1.44 -9.07
N ARG A 57 -3.85 -1.64 -9.98
CA ARG A 57 -3.98 -1.23 -11.39
C ARG A 57 -5.16 -1.92 -12.07
N LEU A 58 -5.31 -3.22 -11.87
CA LEU A 58 -6.42 -3.99 -12.42
C LEU A 58 -7.78 -3.49 -11.89
N ASN A 59 -7.88 -3.22 -10.59
CA ASN A 59 -9.11 -2.70 -9.99
C ASN A 59 -9.47 -1.30 -10.52
N ASN A 60 -8.48 -0.43 -10.71
CA ASN A 60 -8.70 0.88 -11.32
C ASN A 60 -9.16 0.77 -12.77
N ALA A 61 -8.56 -0.13 -13.56
CA ALA A 61 -8.98 -0.38 -14.94
C ALA A 61 -10.42 -0.91 -15.01
N LYS A 62 -10.80 -1.83 -14.12
CA LYS A 62 -12.19 -2.32 -14.02
C LYS A 62 -13.17 -1.19 -13.69
N ARG A 63 -12.82 -0.32 -12.73
CA ARG A 63 -13.66 0.84 -12.38
C ARG A 63 -13.81 1.81 -13.56
N ALA A 64 -12.73 2.09 -14.28
CA ALA A 64 -12.77 2.98 -15.44
C ALA A 64 -13.64 2.39 -16.57
N ALA A 65 -13.48 1.09 -16.87
CA ALA A 65 -14.31 0.41 -17.86
C ALA A 65 -15.80 0.41 -17.47
N GLN A 66 -16.10 0.16 -16.19
CA GLN A 66 -17.47 0.24 -15.68
C GLN A 66 -18.05 1.66 -15.81
N ALA A 67 -17.27 2.69 -15.51
CA ALA A 67 -17.70 4.07 -15.69
C ALA A 67 -17.95 4.41 -17.16
N GLN A 68 -17.09 3.96 -18.08
CA GLN A 68 -17.28 4.12 -19.53
C GLN A 68 -18.52 3.38 -20.05
N MET A 69 -18.85 2.21 -19.51
CA MET A 69 -20.08 1.49 -19.87
C MET A 69 -21.35 2.16 -19.33
N GLN A 70 -21.24 2.90 -18.22
CA GLN A 70 -22.34 3.67 -17.64
C GLN A 70 -22.46 5.06 -18.27
N ASP A 71 -21.46 5.49 -19.02
CA ASP A 71 -21.51 6.69 -19.85
C ASP A 71 -22.33 6.33 -21.10
N PRO A 72 -23.55 6.86 -21.27
CA PRO A 72 -24.30 6.62 -22.49
C PRO A 72 -23.53 7.28 -23.64
N VAL A 73 -22.89 6.48 -24.48
CA VAL A 73 -22.55 6.90 -25.84
C VAL A 73 -23.87 7.02 -26.60
N GLY A 74 -24.62 8.08 -26.29
CA GLY A 74 -25.72 8.53 -27.11
C GLY A 74 -25.13 9.30 -28.29
N GLU A 75 -25.35 8.79 -29.50
CA GLU A 75 -25.34 9.60 -30.71
C GLU A 75 -26.24 10.82 -30.47
N GLY A 76 -25.65 11.98 -30.17
CA GLY A 76 -26.45 13.14 -29.79
C GLY A 76 -25.75 14.42 -29.38
N SER A 77 -24.43 14.58 -29.53
CA SER A 77 -23.78 15.90 -29.43
C SER A 77 -23.63 16.50 -30.83
N VAL A 78 -24.78 16.85 -31.42
CA VAL A 78 -24.83 17.81 -32.52
C VAL A 78 -24.78 19.21 -31.91
N GLY A 79 -23.70 19.93 -32.18
CA GLY A 79 -23.62 21.39 -32.12
C GLY A 79 -23.39 22.00 -30.74
N ASP A 80 -22.12 22.29 -30.41
CA ASP A 80 -21.83 23.57 -29.75
C ASP A 80 -21.05 24.41 -30.76
N GLY A 81 -21.74 25.41 -31.29
CA GLY A 81 -21.30 26.23 -32.41
C GLY A 81 -20.05 27.02 -32.05
N ILE A 82 -19.03 26.90 -32.90
CA ILE A 82 -18.05 27.95 -33.10
C ILE A 82 -18.52 28.68 -34.37
N GLU A 83 -19.27 29.76 -34.19
CA GLU A 83 -19.30 30.89 -35.13
C GLU A 83 -18.53 32.06 -34.51
#